data_AF-A0A350CYG3-F1
#
_entry.id   AF-A0A350CYG3-F1
#
_cell.length_a   1.000
_cell.length_b   1.000
_cell.length_c   1.000
_cell.angle_alpha   90.00
_cell.angle_beta   90.00
_cell.angle_gamma   90.00
#
_symmetry.space_group_name_H-M   'P 1'
#
loop_
_entity.id
_entity.type
_entity.pdbx_description
1 polymer ?
#
loop_
_entity_poly.entity_id
_entity_poly.type
_entity_poly.pdbx_seq_one_letter_code
_entity_poly.pdbx_strand_id
1 'polypeptide(L)'
;MSRELEEIVLEKTERDKLIDELTLALLYLTSFTEEDKPEVRMSWKSHDWTAMDRLVEDGFIEKPKCMRKHSRVLTNDGIEKAKELLDRLGPSLGFAKKDWQY
;
A
#
# COMPACT_ATOMS: atom_id res chain seq x y z
N MET A 1 30.18 3.68 -14.66
CA MET A 1 28.78 3.24 -14.69
C MET A 1 27.95 4.51 -14.65
N SER A 2 27.41 4.92 -15.79
CA SER A 2 26.89 6.27 -16.00
C SER A 2 25.52 6.46 -15.34
N ARG A 3 25.28 7.68 -14.86
CA ARG A 3 24.04 8.17 -14.22
C ARG A 3 22.78 7.88 -15.06
N GLU A 4 22.94 7.68 -16.36
CA GLU A 4 21.90 7.26 -17.31
C GLU A 4 21.38 5.83 -17.02
N LEU A 5 22.22 4.92 -16.52
CA LEU A 5 21.79 3.58 -16.09
C LEU A 5 21.00 3.63 -14.78
N GLU A 6 21.28 4.60 -13.90
CA GLU A 6 20.46 4.84 -12.71
C GLU A 6 19.10 5.42 -13.10
N GLU A 7 19.05 6.39 -14.01
CA GLU A 7 17.78 6.96 -14.52
C GLU A 7 16.93 5.93 -15.27
N ILE A 8 17.53 5.02 -16.06
CA ILE A 8 16.82 3.93 -16.74
C ILE A 8 16.29 2.87 -15.76
N VAL A 9 16.95 2.68 -14.61
CA VAL A 9 16.52 1.77 -13.54
C VAL A 9 15.50 2.42 -12.59
N LEU A 10 15.39 3.76 -12.58
CA LEU A 10 14.50 4.52 -11.69
C LEU A 10 13.13 4.88 -12.28
N GLU A 11 12.88 4.64 -13.57
CA GLU A 11 11.56 4.92 -14.13
C GLU A 11 10.59 3.78 -13.79
N LYS A 12 9.74 4.02 -12.79
CA LYS A 12 8.67 3.12 -12.36
C LYS A 12 7.77 2.80 -13.55
N THR A 13 7.79 1.55 -14.01
CA THR A 13 6.98 1.14 -15.15
C THR A 13 5.49 1.27 -14.85
N GLU A 14 4.65 1.39 -15.86
CA GLU A 14 3.18 1.35 -15.66
C GLU A 14 2.73 0.08 -14.94
N ARG A 15 3.46 -1.03 -15.14
CA ARG A 15 3.23 -2.27 -14.40
C ARG A 15 3.55 -2.11 -12.92
N ASP A 16 4.68 -1.50 -12.57
CA ASP A 16 5.06 -1.27 -11.16
C ASP A 16 4.07 -0.34 -10.46
N LYS A 17 3.61 0.72 -11.13
CA LYS A 17 2.56 1.60 -10.60
C LYS A 17 1.28 0.81 -10.30
N LEU A 18 0.84 -0.03 -11.23
CA LEU A 18 -0.33 -0.88 -11.03
C LEU A 18 -0.16 -1.87 -9.86
N ILE A 19 1.01 -2.51 -9.77
CA ILE A 19 1.31 -3.43 -8.65
C ILE A 19 1.25 -2.68 -7.32
N ASP A 20 1.80 -1.48 -7.23
CA ASP A 20 1.85 -0.72 -5.99
C ASP A 20 0.46 -0.22 -5.57
N GLU A 21 -0.34 0.27 -6.52
CA GLU A 21 -1.73 0.67 -6.26
C GLU A 21 -2.57 -0.51 -5.76
N LEU A 22 -2.51 -1.65 -6.43
CA LEU A 22 -3.26 -2.85 -6.03
C LEU A 22 -2.74 -3.40 -4.69
N THR A 23 -1.44 -3.33 -4.44
CA THR A 23 -0.85 -3.73 -3.15
C THR A 23 -1.35 -2.83 -2.03
N LEU A 24 -1.39 -1.51 -2.22
CA LEU A 24 -1.90 -0.57 -1.23
C LEU A 24 -3.39 -0.82 -0.94
N ALA A 25 -4.20 -1.04 -1.98
CA ALA A 25 -5.61 -1.37 -1.83
C ALA A 25 -5.82 -2.68 -1.04
N LEU A 26 -5.06 -3.73 -1.36
CA LEU A 26 -5.12 -5.01 -0.64
C LEU A 26 -4.66 -4.89 0.81
N LEU A 27 -3.58 -4.15 1.08
CA LEU A 27 -3.12 -3.86 2.43
C LEU A 27 -4.21 -3.16 3.24
N TYR A 28 -4.94 -2.22 2.66
CA TYR A 28 -6.07 -1.58 3.33
C TYR A 28 -7.25 -2.55 3.56
N LEU A 29 -7.66 -3.31 2.55
CA LEU A 29 -8.77 -4.26 2.67
C LEU A 29 -8.53 -5.36 3.69
N THR A 30 -7.27 -5.79 3.85
CA THR A 30 -6.86 -6.82 4.81
C THR A 30 -6.36 -6.24 6.14
N SER A 31 -6.48 -4.91 6.31
CA SER A 31 -6.02 -4.24 7.51
C SER A 31 -6.97 -4.42 8.69
N PHE A 32 -6.40 -4.27 9.87
CA PHE A 32 -7.07 -4.35 11.16
C PHE A 32 -6.49 -3.28 12.10
N THR A 33 -7.20 -3.05 13.19
CA THR A 33 -6.76 -2.22 14.33
C THR A 33 -6.67 -3.12 15.55
N GLU A 34 -5.74 -2.84 16.46
CA GLU A 34 -5.64 -3.56 17.75
C GLU A 34 -6.44 -2.79 18.82
N GLU A 35 -6.97 -3.49 19.82
CA GLU A 35 -7.81 -2.90 20.87
C GLU A 35 -7.07 -1.79 21.65
N ASP A 36 -5.76 -1.94 21.84
CA ASP A 36 -4.90 -0.96 22.50
C ASP A 36 -4.44 0.19 21.58
N LYS A 37 -4.69 0.10 20.27
CA LYS A 37 -4.33 1.11 19.26
C LYS A 37 -5.40 1.22 18.15
N PRO A 38 -6.62 1.65 18.49
CA PRO A 38 -7.72 1.73 17.53
C PRO A 38 -7.46 2.73 16.38
N GLU A 39 -6.58 3.70 16.59
CA GLU A 39 -6.19 4.71 15.60
C GLU A 39 -5.14 4.20 14.59
N VAL A 40 -4.47 3.07 14.88
CA VAL A 40 -3.39 2.55 14.05
C VAL A 40 -3.91 1.42 13.17
N ARG A 41 -3.98 1.68 11.86
CA ARG A 41 -4.39 0.68 10.88
C ARG A 41 -3.19 -0.12 10.39
N MET A 42 -3.26 -1.44 10.57
CA MET A 42 -2.15 -2.36 10.31
C MET A 42 -2.57 -3.50 9.40
N SER A 43 -1.66 -4.01 8.58
CA SER A 43 -1.85 -5.22 7.78
C SER A 43 -0.72 -6.21 8.00
N TRP A 44 -0.97 -7.49 7.80
CA TRP A 44 0.08 -8.50 7.76
C TRP A 44 1.01 -8.27 6.56
N LYS A 45 2.28 -8.61 6.74
CA LYS A 45 3.32 -8.55 5.71
C LYS A 45 3.23 -9.80 4.82
N SER A 46 2.32 -9.78 3.86
CA SER A 46 2.03 -10.91 2.95
C SER A 46 2.14 -10.59 1.46
N HIS A 47 2.29 -9.31 1.10
CA HIS A 47 2.27 -8.83 -0.28
C HIS A 47 3.69 -8.69 -0.87
N ASP A 48 3.80 -8.29 -2.13
CA ASP A 48 5.08 -8.09 -2.81
C ASP A 48 5.99 -7.12 -2.05
N TRP A 49 7.24 -7.55 -1.82
CA TRP A 49 8.17 -6.79 -0.97
C TRP A 49 8.67 -5.54 -1.66
N THR A 50 8.94 -5.62 -2.97
CA THR A 50 9.41 -4.49 -3.76
C THR A 50 8.36 -3.38 -3.80
N ALA A 51 7.09 -3.77 -4.00
CA ALA A 51 5.96 -2.84 -3.96
C ALA A 51 5.80 -2.20 -2.58
N MET A 52 5.89 -2.98 -1.50
CA MET A 52 5.86 -2.43 -0.15
C MET A 52 7.02 -1.45 0.11
N ASP A 53 8.22 -1.75 -0.36
CA ASP A 53 9.37 -0.86 -0.19
C ASP A 53 9.14 0.47 -0.94
N ARG A 54 8.61 0.44 -2.17
CA ARG A 54 8.19 1.65 -2.89
C ARG A 54 7.05 2.40 -2.20
N LEU A 55 6.09 1.70 -1.60
CA LEU A 55 5.03 2.33 -0.81
C LEU A 55 5.55 2.99 0.47
N VAL A 56 6.67 2.51 1.04
CA VAL A 56 7.38 3.21 2.13
C VAL A 56 8.02 4.49 1.60
N GLU A 57 8.66 4.42 0.43
CA GLU A 57 9.29 5.59 -0.23
C GLU A 57 8.25 6.65 -0.60
N ASP A 58 7.09 6.22 -1.11
CA ASP A 58 5.95 7.07 -1.46
C ASP A 58 5.18 7.61 -0.23
N GLY A 59 5.53 7.16 0.99
CA GLY A 59 4.96 7.66 2.25
C GLY A 59 3.58 7.08 2.62
N PHE A 60 3.11 6.06 1.92
CA PHE A 60 1.79 5.44 2.16
C PHE A 60 1.81 4.38 3.27
N ILE A 61 2.97 3.79 3.54
CA ILE A 61 3.15 2.88 4.67
C ILE A 61 4.37 3.26 5.49
N GLU A 62 4.32 3.05 6.81
CA GLU A 62 5.45 3.37 7.67
C GLU A 62 6.64 2.45 7.40
N LYS A 63 7.84 3.04 7.44
CA LYS A 63 9.08 2.28 7.42
C LYS A 63 9.10 1.31 8.61
N PRO A 64 9.33 0.00 8.40
CA PRO A 64 9.37 -0.94 9.51
C PRO A 64 10.52 -0.61 10.46
N LYS A 65 10.21 -0.44 11.75
CA LYS A 65 11.22 -0.20 12.80
C LYS A 65 12.23 -1.35 12.92
N CYS A 66 11.81 -2.58 12.60
CA CYS A 66 12.69 -3.74 12.55
C CYS A 66 12.21 -4.77 11.51
N MET A 67 13.15 -5.57 10.99
CA MET A 67 12.86 -6.57 9.94
C MET A 67 11.99 -7.74 10.44
N ARG A 68 12.01 -8.02 11.75
CA ARG A 68 11.22 -9.09 12.38
C ARG A 68 9.74 -8.74 12.55
N LYS A 69 9.33 -7.49 12.31
CA LYS A 69 7.93 -7.09 12.43
C LYS A 69 7.14 -7.63 11.26
N HIS A 70 6.21 -8.53 11.56
CA HIS A 70 5.33 -9.20 10.59
C HIS A 70 4.15 -8.34 10.16
N SER A 71 3.98 -7.14 10.70
CA SER A 71 2.94 -6.19 10.32
C SER A 71 3.51 -4.94 9.64
N ARG A 72 2.65 -4.28 8.87
CA ARG A 72 2.87 -2.99 8.20
C ARG A 72 1.81 -2.03 8.68
N VAL A 73 2.20 -0.79 8.95
CA VAL A 73 1.29 0.27 9.40
C VAL A 73 1.01 1.16 8.21
N LEU A 74 -0.27 1.41 7.91
CA LEU A 74 -0.65 2.39 6.90
C LEU A 74 -0.60 3.80 7.51
N THR A 75 -0.08 4.75 6.75
CA THR A 75 -0.17 6.18 7.11
C THR A 75 -1.57 6.70 6.79
N ASN A 76 -1.94 7.87 7.32
CA ASN A 76 -3.22 8.49 6.97
C ASN A 76 -3.34 8.74 5.46
N ASP A 77 -2.27 9.20 4.83
CA ASP A 77 -2.22 9.41 3.38
C ASP A 77 -2.37 8.09 2.61
N GLY A 78 -1.75 7.01 3.10
CA GLY A 78 -1.92 5.67 2.51
C GLY A 78 -3.35 5.14 2.64
N ILE A 79 -4.01 5.40 3.76
CA ILE A 79 -5.42 5.05 3.97
C ILE A 79 -6.32 5.81 2.99
N GLU A 80 -6.17 7.12 2.91
CA GLU A 80 -6.98 7.93 1.99
C GLU A 80 -6.72 7.54 0.54
N LYS A 81 -5.45 7.31 0.18
CA LYS A 81 -5.11 6.85 -1.16
C LYS A 81 -5.71 5.49 -1.48
N ALA A 82 -5.69 4.54 -0.55
CA ALA A 82 -6.31 3.23 -0.73
C ALA A 82 -7.82 3.35 -0.96
N LYS A 83 -8.51 4.23 -0.21
CA LYS A 83 -9.95 4.49 -0.40
C LYS A 83 -10.24 5.09 -1.77
N GLU A 84 -9.44 6.06 -2.23
CA GLU A 84 -9.56 6.62 -3.59
C GLU A 84 -9.42 5.53 -4.66
N LEU A 85 -8.45 4.63 -4.50
CA LEU A 85 -8.23 3.53 -5.43
C LEU A 85 -9.42 2.57 -5.45
N LEU A 86 -10.00 2.26 -4.28
CA LEU A 86 -11.18 1.39 -4.19
C LEU A 86 -12.45 2.06 -4.72
N ASP A 87 -12.62 3.37 -4.53
CA ASP A 87 -13.70 4.15 -5.17
C ASP A 87 -13.60 4.10 -6.70
N ARG A 88 -12.37 4.14 -7.24
CA ARG A 88 -12.11 4.06 -8.69
C ARG A 88 -12.26 2.64 -9.25
N LEU A 89 -11.73 1.63 -8.56
CA LEU A 89 -11.66 0.24 -9.04
C LEU A 89 -12.93 -0.55 -8.74
N GLY A 90 -13.54 -0.33 -7.58
CA GLY A 90 -14.71 -1.07 -7.09
C GLY A 90 -15.82 -1.22 -8.11
N PRO A 91 -16.31 -0.13 -8.73
CA PRO A 91 -17.39 -0.21 -9.72
C PRO A 91 -17.06 -1.11 -10.92
N SER A 92 -15.79 -1.09 -11.38
CA SER A 92 -15.35 -1.94 -12.50
C SER A 92 -15.27 -3.42 -12.13
N LEU A 93 -15.08 -3.72 -10.85
CA LEU A 93 -15.02 -5.08 -10.31
C LEU A 93 -16.39 -5.58 -9.81
N GLY A 94 -17.43 -4.75 -9.88
CA GLY A 94 -18.78 -5.06 -9.39
C GLY A 94 -18.96 -4.88 -7.89
N PHE A 95 -18.02 -4.22 -7.20
CA PHE A 95 -18.12 -3.90 -5.77
C PHE A 95 -18.66 -2.49 -5.55
N ALA A 96 -19.50 -2.34 -4.55
CA ALA A 96 -20.01 -1.04 -4.08
C ALA A 96 -19.15 -0.50 -2.93
N LYS A 97 -19.21 0.81 -2.70
CA LYS A 97 -18.48 1.50 -1.61
C LYS A 97 -18.69 0.87 -0.23
N LYS A 98 -19.92 0.40 0.03
CA LYS A 98 -20.30 -0.29 1.28
C LYS A 98 -19.53 -1.59 1.52
N ASP A 99 -18.95 -2.21 0.50
CA ASP A 99 -18.32 -3.53 0.60
C ASP A 99 -16.89 -3.45 1.17
N TRP A 100 -16.33 -2.24 1.28
CA TRP A 100 -14.98 -2.01 1.80
C TRP A 100 -14.87 -0.89 2.84
N GLN A 101 -15.98 -0.22 3.16
CA GLN A 101 -16.06 0.69 4.30
C GLN A 101 -16.47 -0.09 5.56
N TYR A 102 -15.51 -0.34 6.45
CA TYR A 102 -15.69 -0.93 7.78
C TYR A 102 -15.50 0.13 8.87
#